data_AF-A0A8X6UYK9-F1
#
_entry.id   AF-A0A8X6UYK9-F1
#
_cell.length_a   1.000
_cell.length_b   1.000
_cell.length_c   1.000
_cell.angle_alpha   90.00
_cell.angle_beta   90.00
_cell.angle_gamma   90.00
#
_symmetry.space_group_name_H-M   'P 1'
#
loop_
_entity.id
_entity.type
_entity.pdbx_description
1 polymer ?
#
loop_
_entity_poly.entity_id
_entity_poly.type
_entity_poly.pdbx_seq_one_letter_code
_entity_poly.pdbx_strand_id
1 'polypeptide(L)'
;MKQFVKALDKEGECFKYLCEQFPGLSDAKLKQGIFVGPDIRKLLKDETFVTKMEMKEKNSCNSFKLFVTGFLGNKKDPDYKALVAEILLQNYKILGCNMGVKVHFLHSHLDYFPGNHGAVREEQGERFHQDIKEMERRYQGRWNVNMMANYCWMLKRENSQEHSQKSTKRSFDGKRKRFYKDL
;
A
#
# COMPACT_ATOMS: atom_id res chain seq x y z
N MET A 1 4.37 -6.57 1.89
CA MET A 1 4.90 -6.72 3.26
C MET A 1 3.97 -6.22 4.38
N LYS A 2 3.66 -4.91 4.50
CA LYS A 2 2.83 -4.38 5.61
C LYS A 2 1.53 -5.16 5.87
N GLN A 3 0.72 -5.37 4.84
CA GLN A 3 -0.57 -6.10 4.97
C GLN A 3 -0.37 -7.58 5.30
N PHE A 4 0.65 -8.21 4.71
CA PHE A 4 1.02 -9.59 5.01
C PHE A 4 1.34 -9.76 6.50
N VAL A 5 2.23 -8.93 7.07
CA VAL A 5 2.58 -9.03 8.50
C VAL A 5 1.39 -8.74 9.41
N LYS A 6 0.50 -7.83 9.01
CA LYS A 6 -0.75 -7.58 9.75
C LYS A 6 -1.65 -8.81 9.79
N ALA A 7 -1.70 -9.60 8.72
CA ALA A 7 -2.53 -10.80 8.63
C ALA A 7 -1.91 -12.06 9.27
N LEU A 8 -0.61 -12.06 9.56
CA LEU A 8 0.04 -13.19 10.27
C LEU A 8 -0.60 -13.43 11.64
N ASP A 9 -0.63 -14.69 12.05
CA ASP A 9 -0.95 -15.03 13.44
C ASP A 9 0.13 -14.46 14.37
N LYS A 10 -0.27 -13.69 15.38
CA LYS A 10 0.66 -13.04 16.33
C LYS A 10 1.24 -14.01 17.34
N GLU A 11 0.63 -15.17 17.51
CA GLU A 11 1.11 -16.23 18.39
C GLU A 11 1.83 -17.35 17.60
N GLY A 12 1.71 -17.33 16.27
CA GLY A 12 2.33 -18.28 15.36
C GLY A 12 3.86 -18.19 15.29
N GLU A 13 4.50 -19.28 14.87
CA GLU A 13 5.96 -19.37 14.76
C GLU A 13 6.56 -18.34 13.80
N CYS A 14 5.87 -18.05 12.71
CA CYS A 14 6.29 -17.06 11.71
C CYS A 14 6.46 -15.66 12.33
N PHE A 15 5.50 -15.21 13.14
CA PHE A 15 5.56 -13.89 13.77
C PHE A 15 6.61 -13.85 14.89
N LYS A 16 6.71 -14.92 15.69
CA LYS A 16 7.76 -15.05 16.73
C LYS A 16 9.16 -14.98 16.12
N TYR A 17 9.42 -15.73 15.06
CA TYR A 17 10.69 -15.67 14.34
C TYR A 17 11.00 -14.26 13.80
N LEU A 18 9.98 -13.58 13.27
CA LEU A 18 10.10 -12.22 12.79
C LEU A 18 10.45 -11.22 13.92
N CYS A 19 9.98 -11.43 15.15
CA CYS A 19 10.41 -10.66 16.32
C CYS A 19 11.89 -10.91 16.65
N GLU A 20 12.35 -12.16 16.59
CA GLU A 20 13.75 -12.54 16.84
C GLU A 20 14.72 -11.95 15.79
N GLN A 21 14.30 -11.88 14.52
CA GLN A 21 15.13 -11.35 13.44
C GLN A 21 15.33 -9.84 13.45
N PHE A 22 14.46 -9.11 14.14
CA PHE A 22 14.47 -7.65 14.21
C PHE A 22 14.34 -7.16 15.66
N PRO A 23 15.31 -7.47 16.55
CA PRO A 23 15.23 -7.08 17.96
C PRO A 23 15.27 -5.56 18.18
N GLY A 24 15.74 -4.79 17.18
CA GLY A 24 15.70 -3.33 17.19
C GLY A 24 14.34 -2.71 16.84
N LEU A 25 13.37 -3.51 16.40
CA LEU A 25 12.00 -3.04 16.14
C LEU A 25 11.10 -3.34 17.34
N SER A 26 10.29 -2.36 17.74
CA SER A 26 9.31 -2.59 18.79
C SER A 26 8.18 -3.51 18.31
N ASP A 27 7.58 -4.26 19.25
CA ASP A 27 6.43 -5.12 18.98
C ASP A 27 5.29 -4.38 18.23
N ALA A 28 5.03 -3.12 18.60
CA ALA A 28 4.06 -2.28 17.91
C ALA A 28 4.42 -2.03 16.43
N LYS A 29 5.70 -1.80 16.10
CA LYS A 29 6.16 -1.64 14.71
C LYS A 29 6.01 -2.94 13.93
N LEU A 30 6.37 -4.07 14.54
CA LEU A 30 6.24 -5.40 13.93
C LEU A 30 4.77 -5.74 13.67
N LYS A 31 3.89 -5.60 14.66
CA LYS A 31 2.43 -5.81 14.51
C LYS A 31 1.81 -4.92 13.44
N GLN A 32 2.30 -3.68 13.30
CA GLN A 32 1.84 -2.77 12.26
C GLN A 32 2.48 -3.02 10.88
N GLY A 33 3.43 -3.95 10.79
CA GLY A 33 4.14 -4.28 9.56
C GLY A 33 5.01 -3.13 9.05
N ILE A 34 5.62 -2.36 9.96
CA ILE A 34 6.47 -1.21 9.65
C ILE A 34 7.90 -1.71 9.44
N PHE A 35 8.28 -1.81 8.17
CA PHE A 35 9.62 -2.22 7.73
C PHE A 35 10.17 -1.18 6.76
N VAL A 36 11.48 -1.00 6.76
CA VAL A 36 12.17 -0.24 5.71
C VAL A 36 12.61 -1.17 4.58
N GLY A 37 12.99 -0.60 3.42
CA GLY A 37 13.43 -1.37 2.26
C GLY A 37 14.51 -2.43 2.56
N PRO A 38 15.58 -2.10 3.30
CA PRO A 38 16.58 -3.08 3.74
C PRO A 38 16.01 -4.26 4.53
N ASP A 39 15.10 -4.03 5.48
CA ASP A 39 14.49 -5.09 6.28
C ASP A 39 13.70 -6.06 5.41
N ILE A 40 12.90 -5.52 4.48
CA ILE A 40 12.10 -6.31 3.53
C ILE A 40 13.04 -7.16 2.67
N ARG A 41 14.12 -6.58 2.15
CA ARG A 41 15.10 -7.32 1.33
C ARG A 41 15.81 -8.42 2.12
N LYS A 42 16.18 -8.16 3.38
CA LYS A 42 16.76 -9.18 4.28
C LYS A 42 15.79 -10.34 4.45
N LEU A 43 14.53 -10.03 4.76
CA LEU A 43 13.50 -11.01 5.02
C LEU A 43 13.12 -11.85 3.79
N LEU A 44 13.07 -11.26 2.60
CA LEU A 44 12.77 -12.01 1.36
C LEU A 44 13.87 -13.01 0.97
N LYS A 45 15.12 -12.73 1.36
CA LYS A 45 16.28 -13.61 1.14
C LYS A 45 16.44 -14.69 2.22
N ASP A 46 15.76 -14.54 3.35
CA ASP A 46 15.83 -15.49 4.44
C ASP A 46 15.00 -16.74 4.12
N GLU A 47 15.67 -17.85 3.86
CA GLU A 47 15.02 -19.15 3.61
C GLU A 47 14.44 -19.74 4.88
N THR A 48 15.09 -19.53 6.02
CA THR A 48 14.64 -20.05 7.32
C THR A 48 13.33 -19.37 7.74
N PHE A 49 13.12 -18.10 7.37
CA PHE A 49 11.83 -17.43 7.54
C PHE A 49 10.67 -18.18 6.88
N VAL A 50 10.89 -18.72 5.67
CA VAL A 50 9.86 -19.46 4.92
C VAL A 50 9.56 -20.82 5.57
N THR A 51 10.53 -21.41 6.27
CA THR A 51 10.33 -22.68 7.00
C THR A 51 9.44 -22.53 8.23
N LYS A 52 9.34 -21.31 8.78
CA LYS A 52 8.51 -20.98 9.96
C LYS A 52 7.06 -20.63 9.61
N MET A 53 6.69 -20.69 8.34
CA MET A 53 5.37 -20.30 7.84
C MET A 53 4.42 -21.47 7.72
N GLU A 54 3.14 -21.24 8.05
CA GLU A 54 2.05 -22.12 7.65
C GLU A 54 1.83 -22.07 6.12
N MET A 55 1.10 -23.04 5.58
CA MET A 55 0.87 -23.16 4.13
C MET A 55 0.30 -21.88 3.50
N LYS A 56 -0.73 -21.27 4.11
CA LYS A 56 -1.36 -20.02 3.64
C LYS A 56 -0.40 -18.82 3.66
N GLU A 57 0.45 -18.75 4.69
CA GLU A 57 1.45 -17.70 4.86
C GLU A 57 2.56 -17.87 3.84
N LYS A 58 3.04 -19.10 3.65
CA LYS A 58 4.06 -19.47 2.67
C LYS A 58 3.61 -19.14 1.24
N ASN A 59 2.39 -19.51 0.87
CA ASN A 59 1.84 -19.19 -0.46
C ASN A 59 1.77 -17.68 -0.69
N SER A 60 1.34 -16.91 0.32
CA SER A 60 1.28 -15.46 0.26
C SER A 60 2.67 -14.82 0.21
N CYS A 61 3.63 -15.33 0.98
CA CYS A 61 5.02 -14.86 0.97
C CYS A 61 5.68 -15.13 -0.39
N ASN A 62 5.55 -16.34 -0.93
CA ASN A 62 6.10 -16.71 -2.23
C ASN A 62 5.48 -15.88 -3.36
N SER A 63 4.17 -15.64 -3.32
CA SER A 63 3.51 -14.73 -4.27
C SER A 63 4.08 -13.31 -4.18
N PHE A 64 4.37 -12.83 -2.97
CA PHE A 64 5.01 -11.53 -2.80
C PHE A 64 6.46 -11.51 -3.28
N LYS A 65 7.23 -12.60 -3.10
CA LYS A 65 8.58 -12.74 -3.68
C LYS A 65 8.53 -12.67 -5.20
N LEU A 66 7.61 -13.42 -5.83
CA LEU A 66 7.38 -13.39 -7.28
C LEU A 66 6.98 -12.01 -7.77
N PHE A 67 6.12 -11.31 -7.05
CA PHE A 67 5.78 -9.91 -7.36
C PHE A 67 7.00 -8.99 -7.32
N VAL A 68 7.84 -9.11 -6.29
CA VAL A 68 9.05 -8.28 -6.16
C VAL A 68 10.02 -8.56 -7.30
N THR A 69 10.21 -9.82 -7.70
CA THR A 69 11.16 -10.18 -8.77
C THR A 69 10.60 -9.93 -10.17
N GLY A 70 9.31 -10.22 -10.40
CA GLY A 70 8.66 -10.18 -11.71
C GLY A 70 7.97 -8.86 -12.04
N PHE A 71 7.68 -7.98 -11.07
CA PHE A 71 7.07 -6.68 -11.34
C PHE A 71 7.95 -5.50 -10.90
N LEU A 72 8.54 -5.58 -9.70
CA LEU A 72 9.43 -4.53 -9.17
C LEU A 72 10.89 -4.73 -9.57
N GLY A 73 11.23 -5.88 -10.16
CA GLY A 73 12.56 -6.17 -10.66
C GLY A 73 12.91 -5.34 -11.90
N ASN A 74 14.20 -5.29 -12.22
CA ASN A 74 14.71 -4.56 -13.38
C ASN A 74 14.14 -5.06 -14.71
N LYS A 75 13.72 -6.34 -14.75
CA LYS A 75 13.02 -6.96 -15.87
C LYS A 75 11.65 -7.38 -15.39
N LYS A 76 10.60 -6.85 -16.04
CA LYS A 76 9.24 -7.27 -15.77
C LYS A 76 8.95 -8.57 -16.50
N ASP A 77 8.24 -9.45 -15.83
CA ASP A 77 7.68 -10.66 -16.42
C ASP A 77 6.67 -10.25 -17.52
N PRO A 78 6.67 -10.89 -18.70
CA PRO A 78 5.67 -10.63 -19.74
C PRO A 78 4.23 -10.72 -19.22
N ASP A 79 3.98 -11.63 -18.27
CA ASP A 79 2.67 -11.92 -17.69
C ASP A 79 2.51 -11.32 -16.28
N TYR A 80 3.20 -10.21 -15.99
CA TYR A 80 3.15 -9.55 -14.68
C TYR A 80 1.71 -9.21 -14.23
N LYS A 81 0.78 -8.99 -15.17
CA LYS A 81 -0.63 -8.75 -14.85
C LYS A 81 -1.26 -9.95 -14.15
N ALA A 82 -1.03 -11.17 -14.65
CA ALA A 82 -1.51 -12.40 -14.01
C ALA A 82 -0.82 -12.63 -12.67
N LEU A 83 0.51 -12.41 -12.58
CA LEU A 83 1.25 -12.48 -11.32
C LEU A 83 0.64 -11.60 -10.22
N VAL A 84 0.27 -10.37 -10.56
CA VAL A 84 -0.32 -9.43 -9.61
C VAL A 84 -1.78 -9.75 -9.34
N ALA A 85 -2.62 -9.77 -10.38
CA ALA A 85 -4.07 -9.82 -10.22
C ALA A 85 -4.57 -11.20 -9.77
N GLU A 86 -3.95 -12.27 -10.25
CA GLU A 86 -4.45 -13.63 -10.05
C GLU A 86 -3.68 -14.35 -8.93
N ILE A 87 -2.37 -14.19 -8.84
CA ILE A 87 -1.57 -14.96 -7.87
C ILE A 87 -1.42 -14.19 -6.54
N LEU A 88 -0.95 -12.94 -6.58
CA LEU A 88 -0.71 -12.17 -5.37
C LEU A 88 -2.02 -11.85 -4.62
N LEU A 89 -3.01 -11.29 -5.31
CA LEU A 89 -4.25 -10.84 -4.67
C LEU A 89 -5.09 -12.01 -4.12
N GLN A 90 -5.13 -13.15 -4.82
CA GLN A 90 -5.86 -14.33 -4.35
C GLN A 90 -5.22 -14.91 -3.09
N ASN A 91 -3.90 -15.07 -3.07
CA ASN A 91 -3.22 -15.58 -1.88
C ASN A 91 -3.34 -14.62 -0.70
N TYR A 92 -3.24 -13.31 -0.94
CA TYR A 92 -3.47 -12.30 0.09
C TYR A 92 -4.90 -12.33 0.62
N LYS A 93 -5.90 -12.55 -0.24
CA LYS A 93 -7.30 -12.72 0.16
C LYS A 93 -7.50 -13.98 1.02
N ILE A 94 -6.89 -15.11 0.63
CA ILE A 94 -6.93 -16.38 1.38
C ILE A 94 -6.29 -16.21 2.77
N LEU A 95 -5.18 -15.48 2.87
CA LEU A 95 -4.54 -15.18 4.14
C LEU A 95 -5.35 -14.21 5.02
N GLY A 96 -6.37 -13.53 4.48
CA GLY A 96 -7.15 -12.52 5.19
C GLY A 96 -6.48 -11.15 5.24
N CYS A 97 -5.59 -10.85 4.28
CA CYS A 97 -5.00 -9.52 4.14
C CYS A 97 -6.06 -8.49 3.71
N ASN A 98 -6.12 -7.37 4.41
CA ASN A 98 -6.91 -6.23 3.96
C ASN A 98 -6.30 -5.58 2.72
N MET A 99 -7.16 -5.14 1.79
CA MET A 99 -6.75 -4.41 0.59
C MET A 99 -6.26 -3.00 0.97
N GLY A 100 -4.97 -2.87 1.23
CA GLY A 100 -4.35 -1.58 1.50
C GLY A 100 -4.42 -0.66 0.29
N VAL A 101 -4.30 0.66 0.50
CA VAL A 101 -4.39 1.67 -0.56
C VAL A 101 -3.40 1.40 -1.69
N LYS A 102 -2.16 0.99 -1.36
CA LYS A 102 -1.15 0.61 -2.37
C LYS A 102 -1.55 -0.62 -3.18
N VAL A 103 -2.18 -1.62 -2.53
CA VAL A 103 -2.60 -2.86 -3.18
C VAL A 103 -3.80 -2.59 -4.09
N HIS A 104 -4.73 -1.74 -3.66
CA HIS A 104 -5.84 -1.27 -4.49
C HIS A 104 -5.36 -0.43 -5.67
N PHE A 105 -4.45 0.53 -5.45
CA PHE A 105 -3.89 1.35 -6.52
C PHE A 105 -3.20 0.47 -7.56
N LEU A 106 -2.39 -0.49 -7.10
CA LEU A 106 -1.76 -1.47 -7.97
C LEU A 106 -2.83 -2.20 -8.78
N HIS A 107 -3.82 -2.84 -8.15
CA HIS A 107 -4.87 -3.60 -8.83
C HIS A 107 -5.66 -2.77 -9.85
N SER A 108 -6.12 -1.56 -9.49
CA SER A 108 -6.95 -0.72 -10.37
C SER A 108 -6.19 -0.05 -11.50
N HIS A 109 -4.87 0.10 -11.37
CA HIS A 109 -4.06 0.85 -12.32
C HIS A 109 -2.87 0.04 -12.84
N LEU A 110 -2.96 -1.29 -12.85
CA LEU A 110 -1.92 -2.17 -13.41
C LEU A 110 -1.58 -1.79 -14.86
N ASP A 111 -2.58 -1.39 -15.64
CA ASP A 111 -2.43 -1.02 -17.05
C ASP A 111 -1.65 0.28 -17.28
N TYR A 112 -1.52 1.13 -16.25
CA TYR A 112 -0.76 2.37 -16.33
C TYR A 112 0.75 2.15 -16.21
N PHE A 113 1.19 0.95 -15.81
CA PHE A 113 2.60 0.62 -15.69
C PHE A 113 3.14 0.17 -17.06
N PRO A 114 4.02 0.94 -17.71
CA PRO A 114 4.53 0.55 -19.01
C PRO A 114 5.41 -0.71 -18.90
N GLY A 115 5.46 -1.50 -19.97
CA GLY A 115 6.28 -2.71 -20.06
C GLY A 115 7.78 -2.38 -20.04
N ASN A 116 8.55 -3.10 -19.21
CA ASN A 116 10.02 -3.10 -19.19
C ASN A 116 10.77 -1.76 -19.12
N HIS A 117 10.25 -0.74 -18.43
CA HIS A 117 11.10 0.37 -17.99
C HIS A 117 11.73 0.03 -16.64
N GLY A 118 12.92 -0.58 -16.70
CA GLY A 118 13.84 -0.76 -15.58
C GLY A 118 14.40 0.55 -15.00
N ALA A 119 13.63 1.63 -15.03
CA ALA A 119 14.00 2.92 -14.47
C ALA A 119 12.74 3.75 -14.16
N VAL A 120 11.78 3.19 -13.41
CA VAL A 120 11.16 4.05 -12.41
C VAL A 120 12.30 4.35 -11.44
N ARG A 121 12.97 5.52 -11.61
CA ARG A 121 14.05 5.94 -10.71
C ARG A 121 13.53 5.75 -9.29
N GLU A 122 14.34 5.23 -8.37
CA GLU A 122 13.94 5.01 -6.97
C GLU A 122 13.19 6.23 -6.42
N GLU A 123 13.59 7.42 -6.84
CA GLU A 123 12.96 8.72 -6.58
C GLU A 123 11.45 8.79 -6.90
N GLN A 124 10.97 8.26 -8.03
CA GLN A 124 9.55 8.22 -8.35
C GLN A 124 8.79 7.19 -7.49
N GLY A 125 9.43 6.05 -7.21
CA GLY A 125 8.90 5.06 -6.29
C GLY A 125 8.79 5.59 -4.86
N GLU A 126 9.80 6.32 -4.41
CA GLU A 126 9.89 6.93 -3.09
C GLU A 126 8.89 8.09 -2.95
N ARG A 127 8.73 8.93 -3.98
CA ARG A 127 7.69 9.97 -4.00
C ARG A 127 6.28 9.38 -3.92
N PHE A 128 6.00 8.32 -4.66
CA PHE A 128 4.76 7.55 -4.51
C PHE A 128 4.59 7.01 -3.08
N HIS A 129 5.68 6.57 -2.43
CA HIS A 129 5.62 6.11 -1.05
C HIS A 129 5.30 7.24 -0.06
N GLN A 130 5.86 8.43 -0.26
CA GLN A 130 5.61 9.62 0.56
C GLN A 130 4.18 10.12 0.40
N ASP A 131 3.70 10.26 -0.84
CA ASP A 131 2.34 10.73 -1.11
C ASP A 131 1.30 9.78 -0.54
N ILE A 132 1.47 8.47 -0.74
CA ILE A 132 0.56 7.48 -0.18
C ILE A 132 0.63 7.43 1.34
N LYS A 133 1.81 7.64 1.95
CA LYS A 133 1.93 7.73 3.42
C LYS A 133 1.13 8.90 3.98
N GLU A 134 1.21 10.06 3.33
CA GLU A 134 0.44 11.24 3.74
C GLU A 134 -1.07 11.02 3.52
N MET A 135 -1.45 10.37 2.43
CA MET A 135 -2.84 9.98 2.20
C MET A 135 -3.33 8.96 3.24
N GLU A 136 -2.57 7.91 3.55
CA GLU A 136 -2.93 6.95 4.61
C GLU A 136 -3.10 7.66 5.97
N ARG A 137 -2.29 8.66 6.28
CA ARG A 137 -2.42 9.47 7.50
C ARG A 137 -3.72 10.28 7.52
N ARG A 138 -4.01 11.03 6.44
CA ARG A 138 -5.21 11.89 6.34
C ARG A 138 -6.51 11.11 6.41
N TYR A 139 -6.52 9.90 5.86
CA TYR A 139 -7.71 9.05 5.77
C TYR A 139 -7.71 7.90 6.80
N GLN A 140 -6.77 7.89 7.74
CA GLN A 140 -6.65 6.86 8.79
C GLN A 140 -6.61 5.43 8.24
N GLY A 141 -5.97 5.24 7.07
CA GLY A 141 -5.89 3.96 6.38
C GLY A 141 -7.20 3.49 5.74
N ARG A 142 -8.28 4.30 5.78
CA ARG A 142 -9.53 4.00 5.07
C ARG A 142 -9.40 4.43 3.61
N TRP A 143 -9.71 3.51 2.71
CA TRP A 143 -9.84 3.84 1.29
C TRP A 143 -11.22 4.44 1.02
N ASN A 144 -11.29 5.52 0.24
CA ASN A 144 -12.53 6.00 -0.37
C ASN A 144 -12.25 6.61 -1.75
N VAL A 145 -13.30 6.75 -2.57
CA VAL A 145 -13.19 7.34 -3.92
C VAL A 145 -12.59 8.76 -3.87
N ASN A 146 -12.92 9.54 -2.83
CA ASN A 146 -12.41 10.90 -2.65
C ASN A 146 -10.89 10.93 -2.39
N MET A 147 -10.30 9.86 -1.85
CA MET A 147 -8.88 9.74 -1.57
C MET A 147 -8.10 9.64 -2.88
N MET A 148 -8.61 8.87 -3.85
CA MET A 148 -8.00 8.79 -5.19
C MET A 148 -8.22 10.06 -5.99
N ALA A 149 -9.41 10.67 -5.90
CA ALA A 149 -9.66 11.98 -6.51
C ALA A 149 -8.68 13.04 -5.97
N ASN A 150 -8.46 13.07 -4.65
CA ASN A 150 -7.51 13.96 -4.02
C ASN A 150 -6.06 13.63 -4.36
N TYR A 151 -5.70 12.36 -4.56
CA TYR A 151 -4.37 11.95 -4.97
C TYR A 151 -4.06 12.41 -6.39
N CYS A 152 -4.97 12.14 -7.34
CA CYS A 152 -4.90 12.67 -8.70
C CYS A 152 -4.88 14.20 -8.72
N TRP A 153 -5.61 14.86 -7.82
CA TRP A 153 -5.59 16.32 -7.67
C TRP A 153 -4.24 16.85 -7.20
N MET A 154 -3.62 16.24 -6.18
CA MET A 154 -2.28 16.63 -5.72
C MET A 154 -1.25 16.47 -6.84
N LEU A 155 -1.25 15.35 -7.56
CA LEU A 155 -0.37 15.11 -8.70
C LEU A 155 -0.54 16.17 -9.81
N LYS A 156 -1.79 16.57 -10.11
CA LYS A 156 -2.05 17.64 -11.09
C LYS A 156 -1.53 19.00 -10.61
N ARG A 157 -1.73 19.33 -9.33
CA ARG A 157 -1.34 20.63 -8.75
C ARG A 157 0.18 20.83 -8.69
N GLU A 158 0.94 19.75 -8.56
CA GLU A 158 2.41 19.80 -8.59
C GLU A 158 2.97 19.91 -10.02
N ASN A 159 2.20 19.47 -11.02
CA ASN A 159 2.56 19.55 -12.44
C ASN A 159 2.09 20.83 -13.14
N SER A 160 1.31 21.69 -12.49
CA SER A 160 0.76 22.90 -13.10
C SER A 160 1.27 24.16 -12.41
N GLN A 161 2.02 24.97 -13.16
CA GLN A 161 2.18 26.38 -12.85
C GLN A 161 0.78 27.02 -12.84
N GLU A 162 0.42 27.64 -11.72
CA GLU A 162 -0.70 28.55 -11.50
C GLU A 162 -2.10 28.14 -12.01
N HIS A 163 -2.86 27.38 -11.22
CA HIS A 163 -4.32 27.42 -11.34
C HIS A 163 -5.02 27.42 -9.98
N SER A 164 -5.76 28.51 -9.72
CA SER A 164 -6.71 28.66 -8.61
C SER A 164 -8.04 27.99 -8.96
N GLN A 165 -8.53 27.08 -8.12
CA GLN A 165 -9.86 26.49 -8.27
C GLN A 165 -10.88 27.26 -7.43
N LYS A 166 -11.99 27.67 -8.06
CA LYS A 166 -13.15 28.20 -7.33
C LYS A 166 -13.82 27.07 -6.53
N SER A 167 -13.88 27.26 -5.22
CA SER A 167 -14.61 26.39 -4.29
C SER A 167 -16.11 26.39 -4.60
N THR A 168 -16.71 25.21 -4.78
CA THR A 168 -18.17 25.00 -4.76
C THR A 168 -18.73 24.80 -3.35
N LYS A 169 -17.88 24.84 -2.30
CA LYS A 169 -18.41 24.99 -0.93
C LYS A 169 -18.99 26.39 -0.82
N ARG A 170 -20.30 26.48 -0.55
CA ARG A 170 -20.90 27.71 -0.01
C ARG A 170 -20.05 28.14 1.18
N SER A 171 -19.51 29.34 1.12
CA SER A 171 -18.93 29.99 2.29
C SER A 171 -20.04 30.11 3.36
N PHE A 172 -19.70 29.82 4.60
CA PHE A 172 -20.58 30.06 5.76
C PHE A 172 -20.64 31.55 6.12
N ASP A 173 -20.40 32.45 5.17
CA ASP A 173 -20.31 33.90 5.41
C ASP A 173 -21.65 34.62 5.24
N GLY A 174 -22.74 33.88 4.99
CA GLY A 174 -24.10 34.43 5.01
C GLY A 174 -24.80 34.09 6.32
N LYS A 175 -25.04 35.08 7.18
CA LYS A 175 -25.93 34.93 8.36
C LYS A 175 -27.27 34.35 7.92
N ARG A 176 -27.63 33.15 8.40
CA ARG A 176 -28.96 32.57 8.21
C ARG A 176 -30.01 33.43 8.94
N LYS A 177 -30.95 34.04 8.20
CA LYS A 177 -32.21 34.53 8.81
C LYS A 177 -33.02 33.30 9.23
N ARG A 178 -33.23 33.14 10.55
CA ARG A 178 -34.16 32.16 11.12
C ARG A 178 -35.53 32.80 11.16
N PHE A 179 -36.51 32.19 10.52
CA PHE A 179 -37.92 32.51 10.73
C PHE A 179 -38.43 31.58 11.82
N TYR A 180 -38.90 32.15 12.92
CA TYR A 180 -39.69 31.40 13.90
C TYR A 180 -41.10 31.24 13.32
N LYS A 181 -41.67 30.05 13.46
CA LYS A 181 -43.11 29.84 13.29
C LYS A 181 -43.76 30.28 14.58
N ASP A 182 -44.64 31.27 14.49
CA ASP A 182 -45.52 31.62 15.60
C ASP A 182 -46.49 30.46 15.83
N LEU A 183 -46.71 30.15 17.11
CA LEU A 183 -47.60 29.12 17.62
C LEU A 183 -49.07 29.49 17.40
#